data_AF-A0A8W7P1T4-F1
#
_entry.id   AF-A0A8W7P1T4-F1
#
_cell.length_a   1.000
_cell.length_b   1.000
_cell.length_c   1.000
_cell.angle_alpha   90.00
_cell.angle_beta   90.00
_cell.angle_gamma   90.00
#
_symmetry.space_group_name_H-M   'P 1'
#
loop_
_entity.id
_entity.type
_entity.pdbx_description
1 polymer ?
#
loop_
_entity_poly.entity_id
_entity_poly.type
_entity_poly.pdbx_seq_one_letter_code
_entity_poly.pdbx_strand_id
1 'polypeptide(L)'
;MAANVQQQSGNLLDVLKKKMRQTKEEMEKYKDECEEFHKKLQNEVMRREEAESEVAALNRRIQLLEEDLERSEERLASATAKLSEASAAADESERARKVLENRALADEERMDALENQLKEARFMAEEADKKYDEVARKLVLMEQDLERSEEKVEMNESKIVELEEELRVVGNNLKSLEVSEEKAMASRDSVEDKIHQLNDKLTNAEARAEFAERSVQKLQKEVDRLEDELIVEKLRYAEIGDDLDFAFVDLIPGIDPIWTERRPKPKTPPPPPKLPTPPPPPPAPKEEAAAAAGGEGEAAAAGGEGAPAGPTKARTPSPFELRKHFPPEAAEVPYVRSSTGTTPKSSPAKEVAPAEAAPAPEAAAPAEAPAEGGADAAAPPAEAAAPAAEGEAPAAPAAEGEAAAPAPEAAAAPAEEAAPPAAEPAPEAPAS
;
A
#
# COMPACT_ATOMS: atom_id res chain seq x y z
N MET A 1 62.00 176.04 -123.19
CA MET A 1 60.97 175.63 -122.20
C MET A 1 61.63 174.70 -121.20
N ALA A 2 61.75 175.07 -119.93
CA ALA A 2 62.55 174.33 -118.94
C ALA A 2 61.96 174.44 -117.51
N ALA A 3 60.66 174.17 -117.37
CA ALA A 3 59.92 174.46 -116.12
C ALA A 3 58.80 173.44 -115.79
N ASN A 4 58.91 172.18 -116.24
CA ASN A 4 57.87 171.15 -115.98
C ASN A 4 58.42 169.77 -115.58
N VAL A 5 59.68 169.69 -115.14
CA VAL A 5 60.33 168.41 -114.73
C VAL A 5 60.41 168.28 -113.20
N GLN A 6 60.38 169.41 -112.48
CA GLN A 6 60.61 169.47 -111.02
C GLN A 6 59.43 168.96 -110.16
N GLN A 7 58.22 168.81 -110.72
CA GLN A 7 56.98 168.65 -109.94
C GLN A 7 56.40 167.21 -109.93
N GLN A 8 56.93 166.29 -110.74
CA GLN A 8 56.51 164.88 -110.73
C GLN A 8 57.28 164.01 -109.72
N SER A 9 58.49 164.41 -109.31
CA SER A 9 59.34 163.62 -108.39
C SER A 9 58.79 163.55 -106.96
N GLY A 10 58.17 164.62 -106.46
CA GLY A 10 57.57 164.65 -105.12
C GLY A 10 56.44 163.64 -104.95
N ASN A 11 55.48 163.62 -105.88
CA ASN A 11 54.37 162.67 -105.86
C ASN A 11 54.85 161.21 -105.92
N LEU A 12 55.89 160.92 -106.71
CA LEU A 12 56.43 159.55 -106.79
C LEU A 12 57.07 159.14 -105.46
N LEU A 13 57.80 160.05 -104.80
CA LEU A 13 58.43 159.78 -103.51
C LEU A 13 57.38 159.53 -102.40
N ASP A 14 56.29 160.29 -102.36
CA ASP A 14 55.25 160.13 -101.34
C ASP A 14 54.33 158.92 -101.62
N VAL A 15 54.10 158.56 -102.89
CA VAL A 15 53.52 157.25 -103.24
C VAL A 15 54.44 156.11 -102.81
N LEU A 16 55.76 156.23 -103.00
CA LEU A 16 56.73 155.22 -102.57
C LEU A 16 56.79 155.10 -101.03
N LYS A 17 56.82 156.22 -100.29
CA LYS A 17 56.70 156.22 -98.82
C LYS A 17 55.39 155.60 -98.36
N LYS A 18 54.26 155.96 -98.99
CA LYS A 18 52.95 155.38 -98.67
C LYS A 18 52.94 153.87 -98.94
N LYS A 19 53.55 153.41 -100.04
CA LYS A 19 53.65 151.99 -100.36
C LYS A 19 54.60 151.25 -99.42
N MET A 20 55.75 151.81 -99.04
CA MET A 20 56.65 151.22 -98.03
C MET A 20 56.02 151.18 -96.64
N ARG A 21 55.27 152.23 -96.27
CA ARG A 21 54.49 152.26 -95.02
C ARG A 21 53.38 151.21 -95.06
N GLN A 22 52.64 151.11 -96.15
CA GLN A 22 51.58 150.13 -96.34
C GLN A 22 52.15 148.70 -96.31
N THR A 23 53.24 148.39 -97.03
CA THR A 23 53.88 147.07 -96.95
C THR A 23 54.48 146.79 -95.58
N LYS A 24 54.88 147.81 -94.81
CA LYS A 24 55.29 147.60 -93.41
C LYS A 24 54.08 147.34 -92.52
N GLU A 25 52.98 148.07 -92.67
CA GLU A 25 51.73 147.82 -91.95
C GLU A 25 51.11 146.47 -92.33
N GLU A 26 51.31 145.97 -93.55
CA GLU A 26 50.98 144.62 -94.00
C GLU A 26 51.94 143.57 -93.43
N MET A 27 53.25 143.83 -93.37
CA MET A 27 54.24 142.94 -92.74
C MET A 27 54.04 142.80 -91.23
N GLU A 28 53.76 143.89 -90.50
CA GLU A 28 53.46 143.81 -89.06
C GLU A 28 52.11 143.10 -88.84
N LYS A 29 51.08 143.34 -89.68
CA LYS A 29 49.83 142.55 -89.62
C LYS A 29 50.07 141.06 -89.84
N TYR A 30 50.79 140.67 -90.89
CA TYR A 30 51.10 139.25 -91.11
C TYR A 30 51.96 138.66 -89.99
N LYS A 31 52.83 139.46 -89.35
CA LYS A 31 53.57 139.04 -88.16
C LYS A 31 52.65 138.85 -86.96
N ASP A 32 51.77 139.79 -86.68
CA ASP A 32 50.82 139.74 -85.56
C ASP A 32 49.80 138.60 -85.77
N GLU A 33 49.33 138.39 -87.00
CA GLU A 33 48.53 137.23 -87.42
C GLU A 33 49.30 135.92 -87.23
N CYS A 34 50.57 135.83 -87.65
CA CYS A 34 51.41 134.66 -87.40
C CYS A 34 51.62 134.40 -85.90
N GLU A 35 51.83 135.45 -85.09
CA GLU A 35 51.93 135.32 -83.64
C GLU A 35 50.59 134.89 -83.00
N GLU A 36 49.45 135.38 -83.49
CA GLU A 36 48.12 134.91 -83.07
C GLU A 36 47.88 133.46 -83.45
N PHE A 37 48.19 133.05 -84.68
CA PHE A 37 48.09 131.65 -85.12
C PHE A 37 49.04 130.75 -84.33
N HIS A 38 50.24 131.23 -83.98
CA HIS A 38 51.16 130.49 -83.11
C HIS A 38 50.61 130.33 -81.69
N LYS A 39 50.03 131.39 -81.10
CA LYS A 39 49.37 131.33 -79.78
C LYS A 39 48.15 130.40 -79.80
N LYS A 40 47.33 130.44 -80.86
CA LYS A 40 46.19 129.53 -81.06
C LYS A 40 46.65 128.08 -81.21
N LEU A 41 47.70 127.83 -81.98
CA LEU A 41 48.31 126.50 -82.14
C LEU A 41 48.88 125.98 -80.82
N GLN A 42 49.60 126.81 -80.05
CA GLN A 42 50.11 126.45 -78.73
C GLN A 42 48.97 126.09 -77.77
N ASN A 43 47.88 126.85 -77.74
CA ASN A 43 46.72 126.56 -76.88
C ASN A 43 46.03 125.23 -77.26
N GLU A 44 45.84 124.93 -78.54
CA GLU A 44 45.25 123.66 -78.97
C GLU A 44 46.23 122.48 -78.80
N VAL A 45 47.55 122.70 -78.85
CA VAL A 45 48.56 121.70 -78.47
C VAL A 45 48.49 121.40 -76.97
N MET A 46 48.53 122.42 -76.10
CA MET A 46 48.38 122.25 -74.65
C MET A 46 47.09 121.50 -74.30
N ARG A 47 45.95 121.92 -74.88
CA ARG A 47 44.65 121.29 -74.66
C ARG A 47 44.60 119.84 -75.16
N ARG A 48 45.32 119.53 -76.25
CA ARG A 48 45.45 118.16 -76.75
C ARG A 48 46.33 117.32 -75.83
N GLU A 49 47.45 117.86 -75.33
CA GLU A 49 48.32 117.18 -74.37
C GLU A 49 47.59 116.91 -73.04
N GLU A 50 46.78 117.86 -72.56
CA GLU A 50 45.86 117.68 -71.43
C GLU A 50 44.89 116.52 -71.70
N ALA A 51 44.15 116.54 -72.81
CA ALA A 51 43.20 115.48 -73.17
C ALA A 51 43.85 114.10 -73.40
N GLU A 52 45.05 114.05 -74.00
CA GLU A 52 45.82 112.81 -74.15
C GLU A 52 46.30 112.28 -72.78
N SER A 53 46.61 113.16 -71.83
CA SER A 53 46.94 112.79 -70.45
C SER A 53 45.72 112.28 -69.67
N GLU A 54 44.54 112.88 -69.86
CA GLU A 54 43.28 112.41 -69.28
C GLU A 54 42.88 111.03 -69.82
N VAL A 55 42.97 110.83 -71.15
CA VAL A 55 42.73 109.53 -71.78
C VAL A 55 43.73 108.48 -71.28
N ALA A 56 45.01 108.82 -71.13
CA ALA A 56 46.01 107.92 -70.55
C ALA A 56 45.71 107.56 -69.07
N ALA A 57 45.21 108.52 -68.28
CA ALA A 57 44.80 108.27 -66.90
C ALA A 57 43.52 107.40 -66.81
N LEU A 58 42.53 107.64 -67.67
CA LEU A 58 41.32 106.84 -67.75
C LEU A 58 41.60 105.41 -68.23
N ASN A 59 42.47 105.22 -69.22
CA ASN A 59 42.86 103.88 -69.68
C ASN A 59 43.55 103.07 -68.57
N ARG A 60 44.43 103.68 -67.76
CA ARG A 60 45.01 103.04 -66.57
C ARG A 60 43.95 102.68 -65.53
N ARG A 61 42.94 103.54 -65.34
CA ARG A 61 41.83 103.28 -64.42
C ARG A 61 40.93 102.15 -64.91
N ILE A 62 40.71 102.04 -66.21
CA ILE A 62 39.96 100.93 -66.83
C ILE A 62 40.70 99.61 -66.56
N GLN A 63 42.00 99.53 -66.86
CA GLN A 63 42.82 98.33 -66.61
C GLN A 63 42.77 97.89 -65.14
N LEU A 64 42.90 98.81 -64.18
CA LEU A 64 42.82 98.47 -62.75
C LEU A 64 41.42 97.98 -62.32
N LEU A 65 40.35 98.50 -62.94
CA LEU A 65 38.98 98.04 -62.69
C LEU A 65 38.68 96.69 -63.36
N GLU A 66 39.28 96.42 -64.53
CA GLU A 66 39.22 95.12 -65.20
C GLU A 66 39.95 94.06 -64.37
N GLU A 67 41.18 94.33 -63.92
CA GLU A 67 41.93 93.45 -63.01
C GLU A 67 41.18 93.19 -61.70
N ASP A 68 40.58 94.21 -61.07
CA ASP A 68 39.82 94.03 -59.82
C ASP A 68 38.47 93.34 -60.04
N LEU A 69 37.85 93.47 -61.22
CA LEU A 69 36.68 92.68 -61.62
C LEU A 69 37.06 91.21 -61.78
N GLU A 70 38.09 90.88 -62.56
CA GLU A 70 38.60 89.51 -62.73
C GLU A 70 38.92 88.85 -61.38
N ARG A 71 39.67 89.55 -60.50
CA ARG A 71 39.95 89.10 -59.13
C ARG A 71 38.69 88.87 -58.29
N SER A 72 37.61 89.62 -58.53
CA SER A 72 36.33 89.45 -57.84
C SER A 72 35.54 88.26 -58.38
N GLU A 73 35.58 88.03 -59.70
CA GLU A 73 34.93 86.91 -60.38
C GLU A 73 35.61 85.58 -60.05
N GLU A 74 36.95 85.52 -60.04
CA GLU A 74 37.70 84.34 -59.57
C GLU A 74 37.35 83.99 -58.12
N ARG A 75 37.28 84.98 -57.23
CA ARG A 75 36.89 84.79 -55.83
C ARG A 75 35.46 84.27 -55.73
N LEU A 76 34.51 84.87 -56.47
CA LEU A 76 33.11 84.46 -56.51
C LEU A 76 32.97 83.02 -57.04
N ALA A 77 33.64 82.68 -58.14
CA ALA A 77 33.66 81.33 -58.69
C ALA A 77 34.20 80.32 -57.66
N SER A 78 35.30 80.64 -56.97
CA SER A 78 35.86 79.79 -55.92
C SER A 78 34.94 79.62 -54.70
N ALA A 79 34.15 80.65 -54.36
CA ALA A 79 33.18 80.62 -53.27
C ALA A 79 31.94 79.80 -53.66
N THR A 80 31.42 79.97 -54.88
CA THR A 80 30.30 79.20 -55.41
C THR A 80 30.65 77.71 -55.56
N ALA A 81 31.87 77.38 -55.98
CA ALA A 81 32.36 76.00 -56.02
C ALA A 81 32.40 75.36 -54.63
N LYS A 82 32.95 76.06 -53.62
CA LYS A 82 32.95 75.59 -52.22
C LYS A 82 31.55 75.48 -51.64
N LEU A 83 30.63 76.35 -52.03
CA LEU A 83 29.24 76.30 -51.61
C LEU A 83 28.52 75.07 -52.19
N SER A 84 28.75 74.72 -53.47
CA SER A 84 28.17 73.53 -54.08
C SER A 84 28.75 72.23 -53.50
N GLU A 85 30.06 72.20 -53.23
CA GLU A 85 30.73 71.08 -52.53
C GLU A 85 30.17 70.89 -51.11
N ALA A 86 30.05 71.98 -50.33
CA ALA A 86 29.46 71.96 -49.00
C ALA A 86 27.98 71.54 -49.00
N SER A 87 27.20 71.94 -50.00
CA SER A 87 25.82 71.50 -50.18
C SER A 87 25.73 70.00 -50.45
N ALA A 88 26.55 69.48 -51.37
CA ALA A 88 26.56 68.06 -51.69
C ALA A 88 26.99 67.19 -50.49
N ALA A 89 27.96 67.66 -49.69
CA ALA A 89 28.37 67.00 -48.45
C ALA A 89 27.28 67.05 -47.35
N ALA A 90 26.48 68.12 -47.30
CA ALA A 90 25.32 68.22 -46.40
C ALA A 90 24.20 67.26 -46.83
N ASP A 91 23.87 67.19 -48.13
CA ASP A 91 22.89 66.26 -48.68
C ASP A 91 23.28 64.79 -48.41
N GLU A 92 24.56 64.45 -48.57
CA GLU A 92 25.11 63.13 -48.23
C GLU A 92 25.02 62.84 -46.73
N SER A 93 25.34 63.82 -45.88
CA SER A 93 25.21 63.70 -44.43
C SER A 93 23.76 63.48 -43.99
N GLU A 94 22.79 64.13 -44.65
CA GLU A 94 21.36 63.92 -44.38
C GLU A 94 20.89 62.53 -44.84
N ARG A 95 21.36 62.03 -46.01
CA ARG A 95 21.12 60.65 -46.45
C ARG A 95 21.68 59.65 -45.43
N ALA A 96 22.93 59.83 -44.99
CA ALA A 96 23.57 58.96 -44.01
C ALA A 96 22.82 58.96 -42.67
N ARG A 97 22.39 60.13 -42.18
CA ARG A 97 21.53 60.25 -40.99
C ARG A 97 20.25 59.43 -41.14
N LYS A 98 19.50 59.58 -42.23
CA LYS A 98 18.23 58.85 -42.44
C LYS A 98 18.41 57.34 -42.49
N VAL A 99 19.53 56.85 -43.03
CA VAL A 99 19.87 55.42 -43.02
C VAL A 99 20.16 54.93 -41.59
N LEU A 100 20.87 55.72 -40.78
CA LEU A 100 21.12 55.39 -39.36
C LEU A 100 19.85 55.47 -38.51
N GLU A 101 18.97 56.42 -38.78
CA GLU A 101 17.66 56.62 -38.11
C GLU A 101 16.71 55.45 -38.40
N ASN A 102 16.55 55.07 -39.68
CA ASN A 102 15.80 53.87 -40.06
C ASN A 102 16.39 52.57 -39.47
N ARG A 103 17.72 52.49 -39.34
CA ARG A 103 18.38 51.35 -38.70
C ARG A 103 18.11 51.32 -37.20
N ALA A 104 18.20 52.45 -36.50
CA ALA A 104 17.92 52.53 -35.06
C ALA A 104 16.50 52.03 -34.76
N LEU A 105 15.50 52.49 -35.52
CA LEU A 105 14.12 52.01 -35.39
C LEU A 105 13.98 50.49 -35.61
N ALA A 106 14.66 49.93 -36.61
CA ALA A 106 14.63 48.47 -36.84
C ALA A 106 15.39 47.66 -35.77
N ASP A 107 16.47 48.20 -35.21
CA ASP A 107 17.21 47.61 -34.10
C ASP A 107 16.42 47.75 -32.77
N GLU A 108 15.59 48.79 -32.59
CA GLU A 108 14.62 48.99 -31.49
C GLU A 108 13.42 48.03 -31.57
N GLU A 109 12.73 47.94 -32.72
CA GLU A 109 11.64 46.96 -32.96
C GLU A 109 12.10 45.51 -32.69
N ARG A 110 13.35 45.21 -33.07
CA ARG A 110 13.99 43.91 -32.79
C ARG A 110 14.28 43.72 -31.30
N MET A 111 14.63 44.77 -30.57
CA MET A 111 14.86 44.72 -29.12
C MET A 111 13.57 44.40 -28.38
N ASP A 112 12.47 45.10 -28.70
CA ASP A 112 11.15 44.85 -28.11
C ASP A 112 10.66 43.41 -28.37
N ALA A 113 10.85 42.90 -29.58
CA ALA A 113 10.51 41.52 -29.93
C ALA A 113 11.30 40.49 -29.10
N LEU A 114 12.62 40.69 -28.95
CA LEU A 114 13.49 39.82 -28.16
C LEU A 114 13.19 39.93 -26.65
N GLU A 115 12.89 41.12 -26.15
CA GLU A 115 12.45 41.30 -24.76
C GLU A 115 11.16 40.54 -24.46
N ASN A 116 10.19 40.56 -25.38
CA ASN A 116 8.91 39.87 -25.18
C ASN A 116 9.07 38.35 -25.22
N GLN A 117 9.88 37.82 -26.15
CA GLN A 117 10.29 36.41 -26.14
C GLN A 117 11.02 36.01 -24.84
N LEU A 118 11.85 36.90 -24.28
CA LEU A 118 12.55 36.68 -23.01
C LEU A 118 11.60 36.72 -21.80
N LYS A 119 10.57 37.58 -21.81
CA LYS A 119 9.50 37.61 -20.79
C LYS A 119 8.67 36.32 -20.84
N GLU A 120 8.28 35.87 -22.03
CA GLU A 120 7.56 34.60 -22.24
C GLU A 120 8.39 33.39 -21.82
N ALA A 121 9.67 33.33 -22.20
CA ALA A 121 10.57 32.23 -21.82
C ALA A 121 10.77 32.14 -20.30
N ARG A 122 10.90 33.28 -19.60
CA ARG A 122 10.94 33.31 -18.13
C ARG A 122 9.63 32.83 -17.50
N PHE A 123 8.48 33.30 -18.01
CA PHE A 123 7.18 32.87 -17.50
C PHE A 123 6.96 31.36 -17.67
N MET A 124 7.34 30.79 -18.82
CA MET A 124 7.28 29.34 -19.06
C MET A 124 8.22 28.55 -18.15
N ALA A 125 9.43 29.07 -17.86
CA ALA A 125 10.34 28.45 -16.90
C ALA A 125 9.76 28.46 -15.47
N GLU A 126 9.28 29.61 -15.00
CA GLU A 126 8.65 29.69 -13.67
C GLU A 126 7.38 28.81 -13.56
N GLU A 127 6.60 28.66 -14.63
CA GLU A 127 5.48 27.72 -14.66
C GLU A 127 5.95 26.27 -14.60
N ALA A 128 7.06 25.93 -15.25
CA ALA A 128 7.64 24.59 -15.17
C ALA A 128 8.14 24.30 -13.75
N ASP A 129 8.87 25.22 -13.13
CA ASP A 129 9.37 25.09 -11.76
C ASP A 129 8.21 24.89 -10.75
N LYS A 130 7.14 25.68 -10.86
CA LYS A 130 5.92 25.53 -10.03
C LYS A 130 5.28 24.14 -10.20
N LYS A 131 5.29 23.58 -11.41
CA LYS A 131 4.78 22.23 -11.71
C LYS A 131 5.73 21.14 -11.18
N TYR A 132 7.05 21.34 -11.25
CA TYR A 132 8.05 20.45 -10.65
C TYR A 132 7.93 20.42 -9.12
N ASP A 133 7.81 21.57 -8.45
CA ASP A 133 7.59 21.65 -7.00
C ASP A 133 6.31 20.91 -6.58
N GLU A 134 5.24 20.99 -7.37
CA GLU A 134 4.01 20.26 -7.11
C GLU A 134 4.16 18.74 -7.27
N VAL A 135 4.88 18.30 -8.30
CA VAL A 135 5.15 16.87 -8.52
C VAL A 135 6.07 16.33 -7.42
N ALA A 136 7.12 17.06 -7.03
CA ALA A 136 8.00 16.69 -5.93
C ALA A 136 7.23 16.57 -4.60
N ARG A 137 6.35 17.52 -4.28
CA ARG A 137 5.47 17.45 -3.09
C ARG A 137 4.49 16.27 -3.11
N LYS A 138 3.98 15.89 -4.29
CA LYS A 138 3.11 14.71 -4.44
C LYS A 138 3.91 13.40 -4.32
N LEU A 139 5.12 13.36 -4.86
CA LEU A 139 6.04 12.21 -4.81
C LEU A 139 6.41 11.87 -3.37
N VAL A 140 6.85 12.84 -2.56
CA VAL A 140 7.17 12.63 -1.14
C VAL A 140 5.99 12.09 -0.32
N LEU A 141 4.75 12.52 -0.63
CA LEU A 141 3.56 11.97 0.01
C LEU A 141 3.29 10.51 -0.40
N MET A 142 3.47 10.18 -1.68
CA MET A 142 3.31 8.81 -2.17
C MET A 142 4.42 7.86 -1.67
N GLU A 143 5.66 8.33 -1.54
CA GLU A 143 6.75 7.59 -0.91
C GLU A 143 6.42 7.26 0.56
N GLN A 144 5.88 8.22 1.31
CA GLN A 144 5.48 8.01 2.70
C GLN A 144 4.27 7.08 2.85
N ASP A 145 3.30 7.13 1.92
CA ASP A 145 2.16 6.20 1.93
C ASP A 145 2.54 4.79 1.43
N LEU A 146 3.59 4.66 0.61
CA LEU A 146 4.22 3.39 0.24
C LEU A 146 4.94 2.76 1.45
N GLU A 147 5.81 3.52 2.14
CA GLU A 147 6.51 3.10 3.36
C GLU A 147 5.52 2.57 4.41
N ARG A 148 4.45 3.33 4.69
CA ARG A 148 3.32 2.91 5.56
C ARG A 148 2.56 1.68 5.07
N SER A 149 2.67 1.31 3.80
CA SER A 149 2.04 0.12 3.23
C SER A 149 2.97 -1.08 3.33
N GLU A 150 4.25 -0.88 3.10
CA GLU A 150 5.32 -1.88 3.23
C GLU A 150 5.45 -2.33 4.70
N GLU A 151 5.50 -1.41 5.67
CA GLU A 151 5.43 -1.73 7.12
C GLU A 151 4.25 -2.66 7.47
N LYS A 152 3.08 -2.43 6.84
CA LYS A 152 1.88 -3.24 7.08
C LYS A 152 1.97 -4.61 6.41
N VAL A 153 2.62 -4.72 5.25
CA VAL A 153 2.88 -6.01 4.60
C VAL A 153 3.84 -6.82 5.47
N GLU A 154 4.98 -6.25 5.90
CA GLU A 154 5.96 -6.92 6.76
C GLU A 154 5.34 -7.43 8.08
N MET A 155 4.49 -6.62 8.74
CA MET A 155 3.76 -7.05 9.94
C MET A 155 2.77 -8.20 9.66
N ASN A 156 2.07 -8.18 8.53
CA ASN A 156 1.12 -9.24 8.16
C ASN A 156 1.83 -10.52 7.74
N GLU A 157 2.93 -10.44 6.97
CA GLU A 157 3.77 -11.58 6.59
C GLU A 157 4.39 -12.23 7.83
N SER A 158 4.91 -11.42 8.76
CA SER A 158 5.37 -11.90 10.07
C SER A 158 4.29 -12.68 10.80
N LYS A 159 3.04 -12.16 10.82
CA LYS A 159 1.94 -12.87 11.50
C LYS A 159 1.44 -14.11 10.76
N ILE A 160 1.56 -14.17 9.43
CA ILE A 160 1.32 -15.39 8.65
C ILE A 160 2.33 -16.47 9.07
N VAL A 161 3.63 -16.15 9.11
CA VAL A 161 4.68 -17.11 9.50
C VAL A 161 4.49 -17.63 10.94
N GLU A 162 4.09 -16.77 11.89
CA GLU A 162 3.72 -17.22 13.24
C GLU A 162 2.56 -18.24 13.21
N LEU A 163 1.49 -17.95 12.45
CA LEU A 163 0.30 -18.80 12.38
C LEU A 163 0.56 -20.12 11.62
N GLU A 164 1.47 -20.12 10.64
CA GLU A 164 1.92 -21.33 9.95
C GLU A 164 2.72 -22.27 10.88
N GLU A 165 3.58 -21.72 11.75
CA GLU A 165 4.30 -22.50 12.75
C GLU A 165 3.38 -23.00 13.87
N GLU A 166 2.43 -22.16 14.35
CA GLU A 166 1.36 -22.60 15.26
C GLU A 166 0.58 -23.79 14.67
N LEU A 167 0.15 -23.69 13.41
CA LEU A 167 -0.56 -24.75 12.69
C LEU A 167 0.31 -26.02 12.52
N ARG A 168 1.60 -25.87 12.25
CA ARG A 168 2.55 -27.00 12.16
C ARG A 168 2.68 -27.72 13.49
N VAL A 169 2.76 -26.99 14.61
CA VAL A 169 2.78 -27.56 15.96
C VAL A 169 1.46 -28.26 16.30
N VAL A 170 0.31 -27.65 15.99
CA VAL A 170 -1.01 -28.26 16.18
C VAL A 170 -1.16 -29.55 15.37
N GLY A 171 -0.70 -29.60 14.11
CA GLY A 171 -0.72 -30.80 13.28
C GLY A 171 0.12 -31.94 13.85
N ASN A 172 1.30 -31.65 14.39
CA ASN A 172 2.14 -32.64 15.08
C ASN A 172 1.50 -33.16 16.38
N ASN A 173 0.83 -32.28 17.13
CA ASN A 173 0.11 -32.66 18.35
C ASN A 173 -1.11 -33.54 18.03
N LEU A 174 -1.91 -33.18 17.02
CA LEU A 174 -3.04 -33.98 16.55
C LEU A 174 -2.59 -35.39 16.15
N LYS A 175 -1.55 -35.50 15.32
CA LYS A 175 -0.99 -36.79 14.90
C LYS A 175 -0.44 -37.64 16.04
N SER A 176 0.02 -36.99 17.12
CA SER A 176 0.46 -37.67 18.34
C SER A 176 -0.73 -38.17 19.19
N LEU A 177 -1.86 -37.45 19.16
CA LEU A 177 -3.10 -37.85 19.80
C LEU A 177 -3.79 -38.99 19.03
N GLU A 178 -3.83 -38.95 17.70
CA GLU A 178 -4.34 -40.03 16.84
C GLU A 178 -3.68 -41.37 17.17
N VAL A 179 -2.33 -41.42 17.18
CA VAL A 179 -1.57 -42.63 17.54
C VAL A 179 -1.81 -43.05 19.01
N SER A 180 -2.10 -42.10 19.90
CA SER A 180 -2.47 -42.42 21.29
C SER A 180 -3.89 -42.99 21.40
N GLU A 181 -4.82 -42.57 20.54
CA GLU A 181 -6.19 -43.10 20.46
C GLU A 181 -6.21 -44.49 19.83
N GLU A 182 -5.51 -44.70 18.71
CA GLU A 182 -5.32 -46.04 18.11
C GLU A 182 -4.79 -47.05 19.14
N LYS A 183 -3.79 -46.65 19.92
CA LYS A 183 -3.21 -47.47 20.99
C LYS A 183 -4.20 -47.71 22.13
N ALA A 184 -5.05 -46.74 22.45
CA ALA A 184 -6.09 -46.89 23.47
C ALA A 184 -7.22 -47.83 23.00
N MET A 185 -7.64 -47.75 21.74
CA MET A 185 -8.58 -48.71 21.14
C MET A 185 -8.01 -50.12 21.11
N ALA A 186 -6.79 -50.31 20.58
CA ALA A 186 -6.14 -51.62 20.58
C ALA A 186 -6.02 -52.22 22.00
N SER A 187 -5.78 -51.38 23.02
CA SER A 187 -5.80 -51.81 24.42
C SER A 187 -7.20 -52.15 24.92
N ARG A 188 -8.25 -51.37 24.57
CA ARG A 188 -9.66 -51.65 24.90
C ARG A 188 -10.08 -53.00 24.30
N ASP A 189 -9.84 -53.20 23.02
CA ASP A 189 -10.27 -54.38 22.28
C ASP A 189 -9.62 -55.65 22.85
N SER A 190 -8.32 -55.57 23.22
CA SER A 190 -7.62 -56.65 23.91
C SER A 190 -8.14 -56.96 25.33
N VAL A 191 -8.87 -56.02 25.96
CA VAL A 191 -9.56 -56.22 27.24
C VAL A 191 -10.97 -56.76 27.02
N GLU A 192 -11.67 -56.31 25.96
CA GLU A 192 -12.99 -56.79 25.54
C GLU A 192 -12.93 -58.27 25.14
N ASP A 193 -11.97 -58.67 24.29
CA ASP A 193 -11.63 -60.08 24.00
C ASP A 193 -11.43 -60.90 25.28
N LYS A 194 -10.79 -60.31 26.29
CA LYS A 194 -10.46 -60.98 27.55
C LYS A 194 -11.65 -61.09 28.48
N ILE A 195 -12.56 -60.12 28.45
CA ILE A 195 -13.86 -60.17 29.12
C ILE A 195 -14.70 -61.27 28.48
N HIS A 196 -14.80 -61.35 27.14
CA HIS A 196 -15.49 -62.44 26.44
C HIS A 196 -14.91 -63.80 26.83
N GLN A 197 -13.59 -63.99 26.72
CA GLN A 197 -12.93 -65.24 27.13
C GLN A 197 -13.09 -65.62 28.61
N LEU A 198 -13.34 -64.65 29.50
CA LEU A 198 -13.63 -64.90 30.91
C LEU A 198 -15.11 -65.21 31.13
N ASN A 199 -16.01 -64.56 30.39
CA ASN A 199 -17.45 -64.82 30.42
C ASN A 199 -17.80 -66.21 29.84
N ASP A 200 -17.11 -66.64 28.79
CA ASP A 200 -17.19 -68.00 28.25
C ASP A 200 -16.72 -69.03 29.27
N LYS A 201 -15.65 -68.74 30.03
CA LYS A 201 -15.16 -69.62 31.11
C LYS A 201 -16.11 -69.65 32.30
N LEU A 202 -16.73 -68.51 32.63
CA LEU A 202 -17.73 -68.39 33.69
C LEU A 202 -18.97 -69.24 33.35
N THR A 203 -19.59 -69.01 32.19
CA THR A 203 -20.77 -69.76 31.74
C THR A 203 -20.53 -71.27 31.62
N ASN A 204 -19.34 -71.69 31.16
CA ASN A 204 -18.96 -73.11 31.18
C ASN A 204 -18.76 -73.67 32.60
N ALA A 205 -18.26 -72.86 33.54
CA ALA A 205 -18.11 -73.25 34.94
C ALA A 205 -19.47 -73.30 35.67
N GLU A 206 -20.38 -72.37 35.39
CA GLU A 206 -21.76 -72.33 35.89
C GLU A 206 -22.54 -73.55 35.40
N ALA A 207 -22.53 -73.84 34.10
CA ALA A 207 -23.17 -75.05 33.55
C ALA A 207 -22.61 -76.35 34.15
N ARG A 208 -21.32 -76.38 34.48
CA ARG A 208 -20.68 -77.51 35.19
C ARG A 208 -21.09 -77.57 36.66
N ALA A 209 -21.24 -76.44 37.34
CA ALA A 209 -21.72 -76.36 38.72
C ALA A 209 -23.18 -76.82 38.80
N GLU A 210 -24.06 -76.32 37.94
CA GLU A 210 -25.44 -76.78 37.82
C GLU A 210 -25.53 -78.30 37.58
N PHE A 211 -24.69 -78.86 36.70
CA PHE A 211 -24.66 -80.30 36.47
C PHE A 211 -24.22 -81.09 37.72
N ALA A 212 -23.27 -80.56 38.49
CA ALA A 212 -22.84 -81.15 39.75
C ALA A 212 -23.95 -81.07 40.82
N GLU A 213 -24.61 -79.91 40.98
CA GLU A 213 -25.74 -79.72 41.90
C GLU A 213 -26.92 -80.65 41.56
N ARG A 214 -27.32 -80.73 40.29
CA ARG A 214 -28.35 -81.66 39.81
C ARG A 214 -27.96 -83.12 40.04
N SER A 215 -26.66 -83.44 40.03
CA SER A 215 -26.15 -84.78 40.34
C SER A 215 -26.16 -85.06 41.85
N VAL A 216 -25.79 -84.09 42.69
CA VAL A 216 -25.89 -84.18 44.16
C VAL A 216 -27.36 -84.34 44.59
N GLN A 217 -28.29 -83.58 44.01
CA GLN A 217 -29.73 -83.71 44.29
C GLN A 217 -30.31 -85.08 43.92
N LYS A 218 -29.74 -85.78 42.91
CA LYS A 218 -30.12 -87.16 42.57
C LYS A 218 -29.53 -88.16 43.55
N LEU A 219 -28.25 -88.00 43.90
CA LEU A 219 -27.56 -88.87 44.86
C LEU A 219 -28.18 -88.74 46.26
N GLN A 220 -28.58 -87.54 46.68
CA GLN A 220 -29.28 -87.35 47.96
C GLN A 220 -30.58 -88.14 48.00
N LYS A 221 -31.44 -88.04 46.97
CA LYS A 221 -32.68 -88.82 46.89
C LYS A 221 -32.48 -90.33 46.89
N GLU A 222 -31.35 -90.79 46.36
CA GLU A 222 -30.97 -92.20 46.39
C GLU A 222 -30.43 -92.61 47.78
N VAL A 223 -29.72 -91.73 48.49
CA VAL A 223 -29.38 -91.91 49.91
C VAL A 223 -30.64 -91.96 50.76
N ASP A 224 -31.55 -90.98 50.63
CA ASP A 224 -32.84 -90.93 51.35
C ASP A 224 -33.62 -92.25 51.16
N ARG A 225 -33.71 -92.75 49.91
CA ARG A 225 -34.34 -94.03 49.56
C ARG A 225 -33.65 -95.23 50.20
N LEU A 226 -32.32 -95.27 50.21
CA LEU A 226 -31.54 -96.35 50.82
C LEU A 226 -31.57 -96.30 52.36
N GLU A 227 -31.74 -95.12 52.96
CA GLU A 227 -31.96 -94.96 54.40
C GLU A 227 -33.35 -95.46 54.81
N ASP A 228 -34.40 -95.14 54.03
CA ASP A 228 -35.74 -95.71 54.20
C ASP A 228 -35.74 -97.25 54.07
N GLU A 229 -35.12 -97.79 53.01
CA GLU A 229 -35.00 -99.26 52.83
C GLU A 229 -34.20 -99.93 53.96
N LEU A 230 -33.15 -99.27 54.46
CA LEU A 230 -32.39 -99.74 55.62
C LEU A 230 -33.21 -99.70 56.91
N ILE A 231 -34.11 -98.73 57.08
CA ILE A 231 -35.05 -98.69 58.23
C ILE A 231 -36.06 -99.83 58.12
N VAL A 232 -36.65 -100.05 56.94
CA VAL A 232 -37.61 -101.15 56.70
C VAL A 232 -36.96 -102.52 56.96
N GLU A 233 -35.76 -102.76 56.42
CA GLU A 233 -35.07 -104.04 56.63
C GLU A 233 -34.61 -104.20 58.10
N LYS A 234 -34.22 -103.13 58.81
CA LYS A 234 -33.97 -103.17 60.26
C LYS A 234 -35.22 -103.53 61.07
N LEU A 235 -36.39 -102.99 60.71
CA LEU A 235 -37.66 -103.34 61.36
C LEU A 235 -37.99 -104.82 61.11
N ARG A 236 -37.84 -105.29 59.87
CA ARG A 236 -38.04 -106.70 59.50
C ARG A 236 -37.06 -107.65 60.22
N TYR A 237 -35.80 -107.27 60.40
CA TYR A 237 -34.85 -108.03 61.24
C TYR A 237 -35.26 -108.03 62.72
N ALA A 238 -35.87 -106.96 63.23
CA ALA A 238 -36.39 -106.93 64.59
C ALA A 238 -37.65 -107.80 64.75
N GLU A 239 -38.54 -107.83 63.77
CA GLU A 239 -39.72 -108.73 63.74
C GLU A 239 -39.28 -110.20 63.70
N ILE A 240 -38.31 -110.55 62.84
CA ILE A 240 -37.72 -111.90 62.79
C ILE A 240 -37.02 -112.25 64.10
N GLY A 241 -36.43 -111.26 64.80
CA GLY A 241 -35.88 -111.43 66.14
C GLY A 241 -36.95 -111.75 67.20
N ASP A 242 -37.99 -110.91 67.29
CA ASP A 242 -39.13 -111.12 68.20
C ASP A 242 -39.82 -112.49 67.96
N ASP A 243 -39.95 -112.91 66.70
CA ASP A 243 -40.54 -114.21 66.34
C ASP A 243 -39.59 -115.40 66.56
N LEU A 244 -38.26 -115.21 66.46
CA LEU A 244 -37.27 -116.22 66.86
C LEU A 244 -37.26 -116.42 68.38
N ASP A 245 -37.28 -115.33 69.16
CA ASP A 245 -37.37 -115.40 70.63
C ASP A 245 -38.68 -116.07 71.07
N PHE A 246 -39.79 -115.81 70.37
CA PHE A 246 -41.04 -116.54 70.56
C PHE A 246 -40.91 -118.04 70.22
N ALA A 247 -40.26 -118.39 69.10
CA ALA A 247 -40.04 -119.79 68.72
C ALA A 247 -39.12 -120.53 69.72
N PHE A 248 -38.17 -119.86 70.35
CA PHE A 248 -37.35 -120.44 71.43
C PHE A 248 -38.16 -120.70 72.71
N VAL A 249 -39.13 -119.84 73.04
CA VAL A 249 -40.07 -120.06 74.15
C VAL A 249 -40.97 -121.28 73.88
N ASP A 250 -41.53 -121.40 72.68
CA ASP A 250 -42.38 -122.54 72.30
C ASP A 250 -41.59 -123.87 72.25
N LEU A 251 -40.31 -123.84 71.85
CA LEU A 251 -39.48 -125.04 71.67
C LEU A 251 -38.77 -125.51 72.94
N ILE A 252 -38.62 -124.66 73.98
CA ILE A 252 -37.90 -124.98 75.22
C ILE A 252 -38.85 -124.87 76.44
N PRO A 253 -39.48 -125.99 76.87
CA PRO A 253 -40.40 -125.99 78.01
C PRO A 253 -39.71 -125.54 79.31
N GLY A 254 -40.03 -124.31 79.75
CA GLY A 254 -39.53 -123.73 81.00
C GLY A 254 -38.87 -122.35 80.88
N ILE A 255 -38.77 -121.77 79.68
CA ILE A 255 -38.32 -120.38 79.49
C ILE A 255 -39.53 -119.43 79.51
N ASP A 256 -39.51 -118.42 80.38
CA ASP A 256 -40.49 -117.32 80.39
C ASP A 256 -40.25 -116.39 79.17
N PRO A 257 -41.28 -115.84 78.51
CA PRO A 257 -41.07 -114.90 77.41
C PRO A 257 -40.31 -113.64 77.83
N ILE A 258 -39.47 -113.13 76.94
CA ILE A 258 -38.79 -111.83 77.10
C ILE A 258 -39.78 -110.74 76.65
N TRP A 259 -40.11 -109.82 77.56
CA TRP A 259 -41.08 -108.74 77.31
C TRP A 259 -40.35 -107.47 76.88
N THR A 260 -40.33 -107.21 75.57
CA THR A 260 -39.78 -105.99 74.98
C THR A 260 -40.85 -104.90 74.92
N GLU A 261 -40.48 -103.64 74.67
CA GLU A 261 -41.44 -102.54 74.48
C GLU A 261 -42.42 -102.77 73.30
N ARG A 262 -42.13 -103.74 72.41
CA ARG A 262 -42.99 -104.13 71.30
C ARG A 262 -44.08 -105.15 71.68
N ARG A 263 -43.92 -105.92 72.77
CA ARG A 263 -44.89 -106.97 73.21
C ARG A 263 -44.99 -107.09 74.76
N PRO A 264 -46.11 -106.70 75.42
CA PRO A 264 -46.30 -106.77 76.89
C PRO A 264 -47.20 -107.93 77.42
N LYS A 265 -47.15 -108.21 78.75
CA LYS A 265 -47.71 -109.42 79.42
C LYS A 265 -49.20 -109.31 79.87
N PRO A 266 -50.05 -110.36 79.67
CA PRO A 266 -51.46 -110.42 80.14
C PRO A 266 -51.63 -110.76 81.64
N LYS A 267 -52.87 -110.67 82.18
CA LYS A 267 -53.18 -110.72 83.64
C LYS A 267 -54.48 -111.50 83.99
N THR A 268 -54.52 -112.15 85.16
CA THR A 268 -55.67 -112.93 85.74
C THR A 268 -55.68 -112.94 87.30
N PRO A 269 -56.76 -113.38 88.00
CA PRO A 269 -57.14 -112.86 89.35
C PRO A 269 -56.75 -113.68 90.64
N PRO A 270 -56.88 -113.08 91.86
CA PRO A 270 -56.52 -113.61 93.21
C PRO A 270 -57.71 -114.37 93.91
N PRO A 271 -57.68 -114.91 95.16
CA PRO A 271 -56.99 -114.51 96.44
C PRO A 271 -56.46 -115.75 97.28
N PRO A 272 -56.34 -115.84 98.65
CA PRO A 272 -56.57 -114.91 99.78
C PRO A 272 -55.40 -114.90 100.88
N PRO A 273 -55.53 -114.96 102.25
CA PRO A 273 -54.65 -114.15 103.14
C PRO A 273 -53.97 -114.81 104.39
N LYS A 274 -53.03 -114.10 105.06
CA LYS A 274 -52.75 -114.16 106.53
C LYS A 274 -51.90 -112.96 107.03
N LEU A 275 -51.72 -112.85 108.36
CA LEU A 275 -51.31 -111.67 109.18
C LEU A 275 -50.13 -112.03 110.14
N PRO A 276 -49.57 -111.12 110.98
CA PRO A 276 -49.26 -109.67 110.81
C PRO A 276 -47.90 -109.20 111.41
N THR A 277 -47.43 -107.99 111.08
CA THR A 277 -46.80 -107.05 112.05
C THR A 277 -46.86 -105.58 111.56
N PRO A 278 -46.93 -104.53 112.42
CA PRO A 278 -47.16 -103.13 112.03
C PRO A 278 -46.05 -102.14 112.51
N PRO A 279 -46.30 -100.82 112.56
CA PRO A 279 -46.09 -99.76 111.55
C PRO A 279 -44.80 -98.94 111.93
N PRO A 280 -44.67 -97.58 111.96
CA PRO A 280 -45.38 -96.39 111.40
C PRO A 280 -44.44 -95.40 110.62
N PRO A 281 -44.83 -94.16 110.22
CA PRO A 281 -46.12 -93.57 109.78
C PRO A 281 -45.95 -92.74 108.42
N PRO A 282 -46.66 -91.62 108.08
CA PRO A 282 -47.47 -91.61 106.84
C PRO A 282 -47.43 -90.24 106.05
N PRO A 283 -48.51 -89.66 105.45
CA PRO A 283 -49.06 -90.04 104.13
C PRO A 283 -49.53 -88.88 103.19
N ALA A 284 -49.97 -89.27 101.97
CA ALA A 284 -51.16 -88.76 101.24
C ALA A 284 -51.18 -87.29 100.72
N PRO A 285 -52.17 -86.90 99.88
CA PRO A 285 -53.20 -87.69 99.13
C PRO A 285 -52.86 -87.80 97.61
N LYS A 286 -53.48 -88.63 96.73
CA LYS A 286 -54.90 -88.94 96.43
C LYS A 286 -55.66 -87.71 95.81
N GLU A 287 -56.55 -87.82 94.82
CA GLU A 287 -57.13 -88.96 94.08
C GLU A 287 -57.78 -88.48 92.74
N GLU A 288 -58.36 -89.40 91.93
CA GLU A 288 -59.37 -89.14 90.87
C GLU A 288 -58.96 -88.29 89.62
N ALA A 289 -59.73 -88.20 88.52
CA ALA A 289 -60.54 -89.20 87.77
C ALA A 289 -60.92 -88.67 86.35
N ALA A 290 -61.38 -89.58 85.48
CA ALA A 290 -62.34 -89.40 84.37
C ALA A 290 -62.14 -88.33 83.25
N ALA A 291 -62.07 -88.85 82.01
CA ALA A 291 -62.86 -88.46 80.83
C ALA A 291 -62.83 -87.03 80.20
N ALA A 292 -62.28 -87.02 78.97
CA ALA A 292 -62.89 -86.49 77.73
C ALA A 292 -62.96 -84.97 77.40
N ALA A 293 -62.70 -84.71 76.11
CA ALA A 293 -63.15 -83.59 75.26
C ALA A 293 -62.62 -82.16 75.53
N GLY A 294 -62.75 -81.33 74.48
CA GLY A 294 -62.60 -79.86 74.54
C GLY A 294 -61.20 -79.34 74.24
N GLY A 295 -61.12 -78.32 73.39
CA GLY A 295 -59.88 -77.57 73.11
C GLY A 295 -60.03 -76.09 73.42
N GLU A 296 -58.99 -75.32 73.06
CA GLU A 296 -58.92 -73.84 73.05
C GLU A 296 -58.93 -73.14 74.43
N GLY A 297 -58.03 -72.16 74.62
CA GLY A 297 -57.96 -71.36 75.86
C GLY A 297 -56.65 -70.59 76.10
N GLU A 298 -56.73 -69.26 76.00
CA GLU A 298 -55.76 -68.25 76.50
C GLU A 298 -55.74 -68.17 78.05
N ALA A 299 -54.80 -67.54 78.77
CA ALA A 299 -53.44 -67.02 78.49
C ALA A 299 -52.77 -66.53 79.83
N ALA A 300 -51.64 -65.81 79.70
CA ALA A 300 -51.08 -64.78 80.62
C ALA A 300 -50.21 -65.24 81.82
N ALA A 301 -49.30 -64.43 82.40
CA ALA A 301 -48.49 -63.28 81.92
C ALA A 301 -47.51 -62.81 83.04
N ALA A 302 -46.66 -61.80 82.72
CA ALA A 302 -45.77 -60.98 83.58
C ALA A 302 -44.28 -61.40 83.66
N GLY A 303 -43.28 -60.51 83.58
CA GLY A 303 -43.22 -59.09 83.15
C GLY A 303 -42.18 -58.92 82.00
N GLY A 304 -42.02 -57.78 81.32
CA GLY A 304 -41.98 -56.39 81.82
C GLY A 304 -40.55 -56.05 82.24
N GLU A 305 -39.83 -55.06 81.71
CA GLU A 305 -40.12 -53.95 80.76
C GLU A 305 -38.88 -53.72 79.83
N GLY A 306 -38.90 -52.96 78.73
CA GLY A 306 -39.96 -52.16 78.11
C GLY A 306 -39.58 -51.72 76.67
N ALA A 307 -40.57 -51.25 75.90
CA ALA A 307 -40.46 -50.78 74.50
C ALA A 307 -40.55 -49.22 74.45
N PRO A 308 -40.88 -48.50 73.34
CA PRO A 308 -41.05 -48.84 71.91
C PRO A 308 -40.17 -47.91 70.99
N ALA A 309 -40.35 -47.67 69.68
CA ALA A 309 -41.35 -48.03 68.65
C ALA A 309 -40.70 -48.09 67.23
N GLY A 310 -41.43 -48.60 66.22
CA GLY A 310 -41.05 -48.48 64.79
C GLY A 310 -41.79 -47.33 64.06
N PRO A 311 -42.15 -47.44 62.76
CA PRO A 311 -41.78 -48.48 61.78
C PRO A 311 -41.47 -47.98 60.33
N THR A 312 -41.26 -48.93 59.39
CA THR A 312 -41.42 -48.86 57.90
C THR A 312 -40.24 -48.54 56.94
N LYS A 313 -40.00 -49.52 56.05
CA LYS A 313 -39.45 -49.53 54.66
C LYS A 313 -38.47 -48.43 54.13
N ALA A 314 -37.20 -48.82 54.09
CA ALA A 314 -36.34 -48.99 52.88
C ALA A 314 -36.14 -47.86 51.83
N ARG A 315 -34.91 -47.31 51.78
CA ARG A 315 -34.08 -47.16 50.55
C ARG A 315 -32.58 -46.97 50.92
N THR A 316 -31.67 -47.38 50.03
CA THR A 316 -30.20 -47.17 50.06
C THR A 316 -29.83 -45.72 49.63
N PRO A 317 -28.63 -45.13 49.91
CA PRO A 317 -27.29 -45.71 49.66
C PRO A 317 -26.10 -45.31 50.60
N SER A 318 -24.89 -45.76 50.19
CA SER A 318 -23.52 -45.48 50.70
C SER A 318 -23.18 -43.97 50.84
N PRO A 319 -22.36 -43.51 51.81
CA PRO A 319 -20.89 -43.48 51.63
C PRO A 319 -19.98 -43.63 52.89
N PHE A 320 -18.68 -43.84 52.63
CA PHE A 320 -17.45 -43.65 53.46
C PHE A 320 -17.54 -43.15 54.92
N GLU A 321 -16.77 -43.80 55.80
CA GLU A 321 -16.12 -43.18 56.97
C GLU A 321 -14.58 -43.36 56.93
N LEU A 322 -13.83 -42.41 57.51
CA LEU A 322 -12.37 -42.39 57.56
C LEU A 322 -11.80 -42.65 58.96
N ARG A 323 -10.74 -43.45 59.04
CA ARG A 323 -9.63 -43.25 60.00
C ARG A 323 -8.31 -43.26 59.21
N LYS A 324 -7.66 -42.10 59.00
CA LYS A 324 -6.77 -41.40 59.96
C LYS A 324 -5.52 -42.23 60.31
N HIS A 325 -4.39 -41.94 59.67
CA HIS A 325 -3.23 -41.25 60.28
C HIS A 325 -2.22 -40.79 59.19
N PHE A 326 -1.26 -39.94 59.58
CA PHE A 326 -0.33 -39.09 58.79
C PHE A 326 0.91 -38.84 59.71
N PRO A 327 2.03 -38.18 59.32
CA PRO A 327 2.84 -38.07 58.07
C PRO A 327 4.36 -38.29 58.44
N PRO A 328 5.42 -37.55 57.99
CA PRO A 328 5.69 -36.65 56.83
C PRO A 328 7.07 -36.89 56.10
N GLU A 329 7.49 -35.87 55.32
CA GLU A 329 8.83 -35.58 54.73
C GLU A 329 9.26 -36.33 53.45
N ALA A 330 9.79 -35.67 52.39
CA ALA A 330 10.08 -34.23 52.17
C ALA A 330 10.02 -33.81 50.67
N ALA A 331 10.07 -32.48 50.44
CA ALA A 331 10.06 -31.71 49.18
C ALA A 331 8.74 -31.67 48.36
N GLU A 332 8.12 -30.56 47.91
CA GLU A 332 8.53 -29.18 47.47
C GLU A 332 8.89 -29.05 45.97
N VAL A 333 8.36 -28.11 45.15
CA VAL A 333 7.15 -27.22 45.21
C VAL A 333 6.59 -27.04 43.74
N PRO A 334 5.99 -25.91 43.28
CA PRO A 334 4.60 -25.46 43.43
C PRO A 334 3.78 -25.44 42.10
N TYR A 335 2.46 -25.24 42.20
CA TYR A 335 1.63 -24.69 41.12
C TYR A 335 0.72 -23.56 41.66
N VAL A 336 0.48 -22.52 40.87
CA VAL A 336 -0.11 -21.24 41.34
C VAL A 336 -1.56 -21.07 40.87
N ARG A 337 -2.42 -20.53 41.75
CA ARG A 337 -3.72 -19.94 41.36
C ARG A 337 -4.12 -18.76 42.26
N SER A 338 -4.75 -17.76 41.62
CA SER A 338 -5.83 -16.84 42.08
C SER A 338 -6.34 -16.92 43.54
N SER A 339 -6.76 -15.82 44.20
CA SER A 339 -6.89 -14.40 43.81
C SER A 339 -7.38 -13.52 44.99
N THR A 340 -7.27 -12.18 44.86
CA THR A 340 -8.13 -11.15 45.51
C THR A 340 -8.22 -9.92 44.59
N GLY A 341 -9.28 -9.11 44.51
CA GLY A 341 -10.63 -9.24 45.06
C GLY A 341 -11.19 -7.89 45.57
N THR A 342 -12.14 -7.25 44.87
CA THR A 342 -12.93 -6.07 45.36
C THR A 342 -14.21 -5.87 44.51
N THR A 343 -15.30 -5.40 45.14
CA THR A 343 -16.66 -5.18 44.60
C THR A 343 -17.38 -4.06 45.40
N PRO A 344 -18.69 -3.74 45.23
CA PRO A 344 -19.37 -3.23 44.03
C PRO A 344 -20.27 -1.98 44.31
N LYS A 345 -20.89 -1.39 43.27
CA LYS A 345 -22.15 -0.57 43.24
C LYS A 345 -22.31 0.07 41.84
N SER A 346 -23.48 0.43 41.29
CA SER A 346 -24.89 0.01 41.50
C SER A 346 -25.76 0.63 40.40
N SER A 347 -26.65 -0.14 39.76
CA SER A 347 -27.62 0.35 38.74
C SER A 347 -28.78 1.15 39.36
N PRO A 348 -29.57 1.94 38.57
CA PRO A 348 -30.71 1.32 37.86
C PRO A 348 -31.16 1.93 36.50
N ALA A 349 -31.68 1.04 35.64
CA ALA A 349 -32.85 1.16 34.74
C ALA A 349 -33.06 2.34 33.74
N LYS A 350 -33.02 2.00 32.44
CA LYS A 350 -34.14 2.08 31.46
C LYS A 350 -33.80 1.16 30.27
N GLU A 351 -34.55 0.10 29.94
CA GLU A 351 -35.75 0.05 29.09
C GLU A 351 -35.62 0.92 27.81
N VAL A 352 -35.79 0.40 26.58
CA VAL A 352 -36.85 -0.51 26.06
C VAL A 352 -36.30 -1.62 25.13
N ALA A 353 -37.08 -2.69 24.90
CA ALA A 353 -36.85 -3.82 23.98
C ALA A 353 -38.21 -4.28 23.34
N PRO A 354 -38.33 -5.41 22.62
CA PRO A 354 -37.73 -5.76 21.32
C PRO A 354 -38.77 -6.30 20.27
N ALA A 355 -38.32 -6.53 19.02
CA ALA A 355 -38.80 -7.53 18.03
C ALA A 355 -37.80 -7.51 16.84
N GLU A 356 -37.26 -8.60 16.25
CA GLU A 356 -37.70 -9.96 15.91
C GLU A 356 -38.29 -10.10 14.48
N ALA A 357 -38.12 -11.28 13.88
CA ALA A 357 -38.61 -11.77 12.58
C ALA A 357 -37.83 -11.38 11.29
N ALA A 358 -36.85 -12.22 10.94
CA ALA A 358 -36.67 -12.75 9.58
C ALA A 358 -37.45 -14.10 9.51
N PRO A 359 -37.80 -14.72 8.35
CA PRO A 359 -36.83 -15.06 7.28
C PRO A 359 -37.39 -15.19 5.82
N ALA A 360 -36.52 -15.73 4.96
CA ALA A 360 -36.77 -16.56 3.76
C ALA A 360 -36.84 -15.88 2.35
N PRO A 361 -36.40 -16.59 1.28
CA PRO A 361 -36.25 -16.05 -0.09
C PRO A 361 -37.22 -16.67 -1.12
N GLU A 362 -37.15 -16.22 -2.38
CA GLU A 362 -37.82 -16.85 -3.54
C GLU A 362 -36.82 -17.08 -4.71
N ALA A 363 -37.18 -17.96 -5.65
CA ALA A 363 -36.27 -18.60 -6.61
C ALA A 363 -36.64 -18.36 -8.10
N ALA A 364 -36.10 -19.18 -9.01
CA ALA A 364 -36.01 -18.88 -10.45
C ALA A 364 -36.82 -19.84 -11.38
N ALA A 365 -36.79 -19.53 -12.69
CA ALA A 365 -37.29 -20.33 -13.83
C ALA A 365 -38.84 -20.35 -14.01
N PRO A 366 -39.40 -20.80 -15.16
CA PRO A 366 -38.77 -21.44 -16.33
C PRO A 366 -39.12 -20.79 -17.71
N ALA A 367 -38.91 -21.53 -18.80
CA ALA A 367 -39.22 -21.14 -20.18
C ALA A 367 -39.78 -22.33 -20.99
N GLU A 368 -40.64 -22.08 -21.99
CA GLU A 368 -40.82 -22.92 -23.20
C GLU A 368 -41.66 -22.20 -24.30
N ALA A 369 -41.77 -22.79 -25.50
CA ALA A 369 -42.45 -22.23 -26.70
C ALA A 369 -43.89 -22.79 -26.87
N PRO A 370 -44.73 -22.25 -27.81
CA PRO A 370 -44.70 -22.57 -29.26
C PRO A 370 -44.98 -21.31 -30.14
N ALA A 371 -45.39 -21.36 -31.43
CA ALA A 371 -44.94 -22.04 -32.67
C ALA A 371 -45.97 -21.70 -33.79
N GLU A 372 -45.53 -21.53 -35.06
CA GLU A 372 -46.37 -21.27 -36.28
C GLU A 372 -47.17 -19.92 -36.26
N GLY A 373 -47.54 -19.24 -37.37
CA GLY A 373 -47.32 -19.38 -38.83
C GLY A 373 -48.51 -18.74 -39.60
N GLY A 374 -48.43 -17.97 -40.69
CA GLY A 374 -47.33 -17.44 -41.53
C GLY A 374 -47.90 -16.49 -42.63
N ALA A 375 -47.21 -16.30 -43.78
CA ALA A 375 -47.63 -15.55 -45.01
C ALA A 375 -47.74 -13.99 -44.91
N ASP A 376 -47.46 -13.16 -45.94
CA ASP A 376 -46.68 -13.25 -47.20
C ASP A 376 -46.43 -11.80 -47.76
N ALA A 377 -45.61 -11.64 -48.81
CA ALA A 377 -45.57 -10.59 -49.87
C ALA A 377 -44.24 -9.83 -50.14
N ALA A 378 -43.59 -10.22 -51.25
CA ALA A 378 -42.94 -9.36 -52.28
C ALA A 378 -41.68 -8.46 -52.00
N ALA A 379 -40.49 -9.01 -52.29
CA ALA A 379 -39.66 -8.77 -53.52
C ALA A 379 -39.32 -7.33 -54.03
N PRO A 380 -38.24 -7.12 -54.85
CA PRO A 380 -36.89 -7.74 -54.87
C PRO A 380 -35.74 -6.67 -55.07
N PRO A 381 -34.66 -6.73 -55.93
CA PRO A 381 -33.31 -6.34 -55.45
C PRO A 381 -32.42 -5.38 -56.31
N ALA A 382 -31.31 -4.93 -55.70
CA ALA A 382 -29.96 -4.60 -56.20
C ALA A 382 -29.66 -4.07 -57.64
N GLU A 383 -29.10 -2.84 -57.70
CA GLU A 383 -28.13 -2.30 -58.70
C GLU A 383 -27.45 -1.07 -58.02
N ALA A 384 -26.13 -0.90 -57.80
CA ALA A 384 -24.89 -0.95 -58.61
C ALA A 384 -24.55 0.37 -59.36
N ALA A 385 -23.59 1.16 -58.86
CA ALA A 385 -22.88 2.25 -59.58
C ALA A 385 -21.56 2.68 -58.88
N ALA A 386 -20.54 3.08 -59.65
CA ALA A 386 -19.29 3.79 -59.23
C ALA A 386 -19.28 5.22 -59.84
N PRO A 387 -18.23 6.12 -59.75
CA PRO A 387 -16.77 5.95 -60.02
C PRO A 387 -15.86 6.37 -58.82
N ALA A 388 -14.53 6.13 -58.70
CA ALA A 388 -13.33 6.29 -59.58
C ALA A 388 -12.78 7.74 -59.65
N ALA A 389 -11.46 8.07 -59.66
CA ALA A 389 -10.19 7.33 -59.42
C ALA A 389 -8.99 8.31 -59.24
N GLU A 390 -7.73 7.80 -59.27
CA GLU A 390 -6.41 8.51 -59.15
C GLU A 390 -6.06 9.04 -57.74
N GLY A 391 -4.83 8.99 -57.21
CA GLY A 391 -3.52 8.43 -57.61
C GLY A 391 -2.48 8.74 -56.47
N GLU A 392 -1.24 8.25 -56.37
CA GLU A 392 -0.40 7.26 -57.08
C GLU A 392 0.73 6.82 -56.08
N ALA A 393 1.62 5.86 -56.41
CA ALA A 393 2.70 5.37 -55.51
C ALA A 393 4.03 5.04 -56.23
N PRO A 394 5.22 5.29 -55.61
CA PRO A 394 6.52 4.85 -56.14
C PRO A 394 7.18 3.72 -55.32
N ALA A 395 8.08 2.96 -55.96
CA ALA A 395 8.93 1.93 -55.36
C ALA A 395 10.41 2.14 -55.73
N ALA A 396 11.33 1.50 -55.00
CA ALA A 396 12.78 1.58 -55.23
C ALA A 396 13.25 0.72 -56.42
N PRO A 397 14.41 1.05 -57.00
CA PRO A 397 15.52 0.08 -57.01
C PRO A 397 16.87 0.72 -56.61
N ALA A 398 17.96 -0.07 -56.61
CA ALA A 398 19.31 0.33 -56.21
C ALA A 398 20.37 -0.04 -57.26
N ALA A 399 21.55 0.60 -57.25
CA ALA A 399 22.89 -0.05 -57.16
C ALA A 399 24.09 0.90 -57.45
N GLU A 400 25.27 0.45 -56.98
CA GLU A 400 26.68 0.75 -57.41
C GLU A 400 27.40 2.06 -57.00
N GLY A 401 28.57 1.90 -56.33
CA GLY A 401 29.64 2.88 -56.06
C GLY A 401 29.33 4.00 -55.04
N GLU A 402 30.28 4.57 -54.27
CA GLU A 402 31.61 4.16 -53.79
C GLU A 402 32.01 5.18 -52.66
N ALA A 403 33.00 5.04 -51.76
CA ALA A 403 34.07 4.07 -51.55
C ALA A 403 34.54 4.05 -50.06
N ALA A 404 35.57 3.25 -49.76
CA ALA A 404 36.56 3.39 -48.66
C ALA A 404 36.11 3.77 -47.22
N ALA A 405 36.17 2.78 -46.33
CA ALA A 405 36.52 2.93 -44.90
C ALA A 405 38.04 2.58 -44.71
N PRO A 406 38.68 2.61 -43.51
CA PRO A 406 38.13 2.85 -42.17
C PRO A 406 39.03 3.72 -41.24
N ALA A 407 38.67 3.77 -39.95
CA ALA A 407 39.59 3.98 -38.82
C ALA A 407 39.83 2.62 -38.09
N PRO A 408 40.68 2.47 -37.06
CA PRO A 408 41.56 3.45 -36.38
C PRO A 408 43.04 2.97 -36.25
N GLU A 409 43.91 3.79 -35.65
CA GLU A 409 45.09 3.30 -34.91
C GLU A 409 45.51 4.28 -33.80
N ALA A 410 46.36 3.85 -32.85
CA ALA A 410 46.79 4.63 -31.69
C ALA A 410 48.29 4.43 -31.41
N ALA A 411 49.02 5.52 -31.10
CA ALA A 411 50.38 5.44 -30.54
C ALA A 411 50.85 6.75 -29.88
N ALA A 412 51.77 6.59 -28.92
CA ALA A 412 52.88 7.48 -28.54
C ALA A 412 52.61 8.96 -28.14
N ALA A 413 52.77 9.23 -26.84
CA ALA A 413 53.53 10.41 -26.38
C ALA A 413 55.06 10.13 -26.55
N PRO A 414 55.99 11.11 -26.45
CA PRO A 414 56.31 11.72 -25.14
C PRO A 414 56.79 13.19 -25.17
N ALA A 415 57.07 13.71 -23.96
CA ALA A 415 58.06 14.77 -23.66
C ALA A 415 57.76 16.22 -24.13
N GLU A 416 58.33 17.27 -23.52
CA GLU A 416 58.84 17.50 -22.14
C GLU A 416 59.18 19.00 -22.05
N GLU A 417 58.54 19.76 -21.14
CA GLU A 417 59.00 21.12 -20.80
C GLU A 417 58.91 21.34 -19.29
N ALA A 418 59.99 21.86 -18.71
CA ALA A 418 60.25 21.76 -17.27
C ALA A 418 60.03 23.08 -16.53
N ALA A 419 59.35 23.01 -15.38
CA ALA A 419 59.31 24.08 -14.41
C ALA A 419 60.37 23.88 -13.30
N PRO A 420 61.29 24.82 -13.07
CA PRO A 420 62.03 24.94 -11.83
C PRO A 420 61.29 25.85 -10.81
N PRO A 421 61.55 25.71 -9.49
CA PRO A 421 60.52 26.01 -8.47
C PRO A 421 60.73 27.32 -7.69
N ALA A 422 59.72 27.67 -6.87
CA ALA A 422 59.78 28.73 -5.86
C ALA A 422 59.78 28.15 -4.43
N ALA A 423 60.75 28.58 -3.61
CA ALA A 423 60.79 28.56 -2.14
C ALA A 423 62.01 29.42 -1.72
N GLU A 424 61.83 30.60 -1.12
CA GLU A 424 61.83 30.86 0.35
C GLU A 424 63.23 30.85 1.01
N PRO A 425 63.44 31.53 2.15
CA PRO A 425 62.84 32.80 2.61
C PRO A 425 63.91 33.84 3.02
N ALA A 426 63.51 35.07 3.34
CA ALA A 426 64.42 36.14 3.78
C ALA A 426 64.59 36.22 5.31
N PRO A 427 65.81 36.52 5.80
CA PRO A 427 65.99 37.09 7.14
C PRO A 427 66.78 38.42 7.16
N GLU A 428 66.47 39.22 8.18
CA GLU A 428 67.26 40.31 8.79
C GLU A 428 67.64 41.57 7.98
N ALA A 429 67.42 42.72 8.63
CA ALA A 429 68.00 44.01 8.30
C ALA A 429 69.18 44.32 9.23
N PRO A 430 70.02 45.31 8.89
CA PRO A 430 70.49 46.23 9.92
C PRO A 430 70.28 47.71 9.56
N ALA A 431 70.32 48.55 10.59
CA ALA A 431 69.92 49.95 10.56
C ALA A 431 70.89 50.91 9.84
N SER A 432 70.33 51.98 9.27
CA SER A 432 70.75 53.38 9.47
C SER A 432 69.59 54.32 9.16
#